data_AF-A0A1H3EHJ1-F1
#
_entry.id   AF-A0A1H3EHJ1-F1
#
_cell.length_a   1.000
_cell.length_b   1.000
_cell.length_c   1.000
_cell.angle_alpha   90.00
_cell.angle_beta   90.00
_cell.angle_gamma   90.00
#
_symmetry.space_group_name_H-M   'P 1'
#
loop_
_entity.id
_entity.type
_entity.pdbx_description
1 polymer ?
#
loop_
_entity_poly.entity_id
_entity_poly.type
_entity_poly.pdbx_seq_one_letter_code
_entity_poly.pdbx_strand_id
1 'polypeptide(L)'
;MIPAPITTVIATATAIVGGYVAYLAYRGYRRNDSETMRVLAVGVLFIAVVPFLVSRVLAPVLQFSDAQAILGVTVAHTVGLVAIYRSFD
;
A
#
# COMPACT_ATOMS: atom_id res chain seq x y z
N MET A 1 20.22 17.70 -0.79
CA MET A 1 19.00 17.48 0.02
C MET A 1 17.81 17.64 -0.92
N ILE A 2 17.08 16.57 -1.25
CA ILE A 2 15.90 16.68 -2.13
C ILE A 2 14.84 17.47 -1.33
N PRO A 3 14.25 18.54 -1.89
CA PRO A 3 13.29 19.34 -1.15
C PRO A 3 12.06 18.49 -0.79
N ALA A 4 11.62 18.57 0.47
CA ALA A 4 10.45 17.90 1.04
C ALA A 4 9.18 17.87 0.14
N PRO A 5 8.86 18.91 -0.67
CA PRO A 5 7.76 18.84 -1.62
C PRO A 5 7.93 17.73 -2.67
N ILE A 6 9.14 17.52 -3.22
CA ILE A 6 9.37 16.53 -4.28
C ILE A 6 9.14 15.11 -3.77
N THR A 7 9.63 14.78 -2.57
CA THR A 7 9.37 13.45 -1.96
C THR A 7 7.89 13.20 -1.74
N THR A 8 7.13 14.25 -1.38
CA THR A 8 5.68 14.14 -1.21
C THR A 8 4.98 13.91 -2.55
N VAL A 9 5.35 14.65 -3.59
CA VAL A 9 4.79 14.49 -4.93
C VAL A 9 5.04 13.07 -5.46
N ILE A 10 6.28 12.58 -5.37
CA ILE A 10 6.65 11.24 -5.81
C ILE A 10 5.88 10.18 -5.01
N ALA A 11 5.84 10.28 -3.69
CA ALA A 11 5.14 9.32 -2.84
C ALA A 11 3.64 9.27 -3.15
N THR A 12 3.01 10.43 -3.36
CA THR A 12 1.60 10.51 -3.76
C THR A 12 1.37 9.87 -5.12
N ALA A 13 2.22 10.16 -6.11
CA ALA A 13 2.14 9.54 -7.43
C ALA A 13 2.29 8.01 -7.35
N THR A 14 3.25 7.51 -6.56
CA THR A 14 3.43 6.07 -6.32
C THR A 14 2.20 5.44 -5.68
N ALA A 15 1.60 6.10 -4.68
CA ALA A 15 0.38 5.61 -4.03
C ALA A 15 -0.80 5.56 -5.01
N ILE A 16 -0.97 6.57 -5.87
CA ILE A 16 -2.00 6.60 -6.91
C ILE A 16 -1.80 5.45 -7.90
N VAL A 17 -0.59 5.28 -8.42
CA VAL A 17 -0.27 4.22 -9.38
C VAL A 17 -0.46 2.84 -8.75
N GLY A 18 0.04 2.62 -7.53
CA GLY A 18 -0.16 1.36 -6.81
C GLY A 18 -1.62 1.07 -6.50
N GLY A 19 -2.40 2.09 -6.14
CA GLY A 19 -3.85 1.99 -5.97
C GLY A 19 -4.57 1.62 -7.27
N TYR A 20 -4.14 2.19 -8.40
CA TYR A 20 -4.66 1.82 -9.72
C TYR A 20 -4.34 0.36 -10.07
N VAL A 21 -3.13 -0.12 -9.79
CA VAL A 21 -2.77 -1.54 -9.99
C VAL A 21 -3.60 -2.47 -9.09
N ALA A 22 -3.78 -2.12 -7.82
CA ALA A 22 -4.66 -2.87 -6.91
C ALA A 22 -6.11 -2.91 -7.43
N TYR A 23 -6.61 -1.79 -7.96
CA TYR A 23 -7.93 -1.74 -8.59
C TYR A 23 -8.02 -2.63 -9.84
N LEU A 24 -6.99 -2.66 -10.70
CA LEU A 24 -6.95 -3.56 -11.85
C LEU A 24 -6.97 -5.03 -11.45
N ALA A 25 -6.21 -5.40 -10.43
CA ALA A 25 -6.22 -6.76 -9.87
C ALA A 25 -7.60 -7.12 -9.31
N TYR A 26 -8.25 -6.20 -8.58
CA TYR A 26 -9.62 -6.39 -8.09
C TYR A 26 -10.65 -6.50 -9.23
N ARG A 27 -10.51 -5.70 -10.29
CA ARG A 27 -11.36 -5.81 -11.48
C ARG A 27 -11.17 -7.15 -12.19
N GLY A 28 -9.94 -7.66 -12.22
CA GLY A 28 -9.61 -9.00 -12.71
C GLY A 28 -10.31 -10.09 -11.91
N TYR A 29 -10.25 -10.00 -10.58
CA TYR A 29 -11.02 -10.85 -9.67
C TYR A 29 -12.51 -10.85 -10.02
N ARG A 30 -13.12 -9.65 -10.15
CA ARG A 30 -14.56 -9.54 -10.45
C ARG A 30 -14.97 -10.07 -11.83
N ARG A 31 -14.02 -10.30 -12.75
CA ARG A 31 -14.30 -10.81 -14.09
C ARG A 31 -14.09 -12.31 -14.20
N ASN A 32 -13.15 -12.86 -13.44
CA ASN A 32 -12.72 -14.24 -13.55
C ASN A 32 -13.00 -15.07 -12.29
N ASP A 33 -13.61 -14.47 -11.25
CA ASP A 33 -13.87 -15.05 -9.91
C ASP A 33 -12.66 -15.74 -9.26
N SER A 34 -11.45 -15.36 -9.67
CA SER A 34 -10.20 -15.95 -9.21
C SER A 34 -9.82 -15.38 -7.84
N GLU A 35 -9.99 -16.19 -6.80
CA GLU A 35 -9.63 -15.84 -5.42
C GLU A 35 -8.17 -15.36 -5.31
N THR A 36 -7.26 -15.96 -6.07
CA THR A 36 -5.87 -15.55 -6.22
C THR A 36 -5.69 -14.07 -6.58
N MET A 37 -6.48 -13.55 -7.53
CA MET A 37 -6.40 -12.14 -7.93
C MET A 37 -6.89 -11.18 -6.84
N ARG A 38 -7.83 -11.63 -5.99
CA ARG A 38 -8.28 -10.85 -4.84
C ARG A 38 -7.17 -10.70 -3.82
N VAL A 39 -6.47 -11.79 -3.51
CA VAL A 39 -5.35 -11.77 -2.56
C VAL A 39 -4.21 -10.89 -3.10
N LEU A 40 -3.91 -10.98 -4.40
CA LEU A 40 -2.95 -10.09 -5.06
C LEU A 40 -3.34 -8.61 -4.94
N ALA A 41 -4.61 -8.27 -5.20
CA ALA A 41 -5.10 -6.89 -5.06
C ALA A 41 -4.91 -6.34 -3.65
N VAL A 42 -5.19 -7.16 -2.63
CA VAL A 42 -4.95 -6.81 -1.22
C VAL A 42 -3.45 -6.62 -0.95
N GLY A 43 -2.61 -7.52 -1.45
CA GLY A 43 -1.16 -7.42 -1.30
C GLY A 43 -0.60 -6.11 -1.87
N VAL A 44 -0.97 -5.77 -3.11
CA VAL A 44 -0.55 -4.51 -3.76
C VAL A 44 -1.05 -3.29 -2.98
N LEU A 45 -2.29 -3.31 -2.49
CA LEU A 45 -2.85 -2.22 -1.68
C LEU A 45 -2.04 -1.99 -0.40
N PHE A 46 -1.69 -3.06 0.31
CA PHE A 46 -0.92 -3.00 1.55
C PHE A 46 0.54 -2.58 1.36
N ILE A 47 1.13 -2.84 0.19
CA ILE A 47 2.51 -2.41 -0.11
C ILE A 47 2.56 -0.97 -0.59
N ALA A 48 1.64 -0.54 -1.47
CA ALA A 48 1.77 0.75 -2.13
C ALA A 48 0.96 1.87 -1.48
N VAL A 49 -0.26 1.57 -1.01
CA VAL A 49 -1.22 2.60 -0.59
C VAL A 49 -1.22 2.76 0.92
N VAL A 50 -1.28 1.65 1.67
CA VAL A 50 -1.36 1.69 3.14
C VAL A 50 -0.16 2.41 3.78
N PRO A 51 1.10 2.20 3.36
CA PRO A 51 2.25 2.90 3.96
C PRO A 51 2.22 4.40 3.72
N PHE A 52 1.76 4.82 2.54
CA PHE A 52 1.54 6.23 2.24
C PHE A 52 0.48 6.84 3.15
N LEU A 53 -0.66 6.16 3.33
CA LEU A 53 -1.71 6.63 4.23
C LEU A 53 -1.23 6.69 5.69
N VAL A 54 -0.50 5.68 6.16
CA VAL A 54 0.05 5.66 7.53
C VAL A 54 0.99 6.85 7.74
N SER A 55 1.95 7.06 6.84
CA SER A 55 2.99 8.09 7.02
C SER A 55 2.51 9.51 6.73
N ARG A 56 1.63 9.70 5.74
CA ARG A 56 1.24 11.03 5.25
C ARG A 56 -0.11 11.52 5.76
N VAL A 57 -0.97 10.62 6.22
CA VAL A 57 -2.32 10.97 6.69
C VAL A 57 -2.49 10.61 8.15
N LEU A 58 -2.25 9.35 8.52
CA LEU A 58 -2.53 8.84 9.85
C LEU A 58 -1.57 9.40 10.90
N ALA A 59 -0.27 9.38 10.62
CA ALA A 59 0.75 9.90 11.52
C ALA A 59 0.56 11.38 11.88
N PRO A 60 0.33 12.32 10.95
CA PRO A 60 0.08 13.71 11.32
C PRO A 60 -1.28 13.92 12.01
N VAL A 61 -2.34 13.21 11.58
CA VAL A 61 -3.69 13.37 12.16
C VAL A 61 -3.76 12.83 13.60
N LEU A 62 -3.12 11.69 13.86
CA LEU A 62 -3.12 11.03 15.16
C LEU A 62 -1.88 11.36 16.01
N GLN A 63 -1.00 12.25 15.52
CA GLN A 63 0.24 12.65 16.17
C GLN A 63 1.13 11.46 16.55
N PHE A 64 1.30 10.51 15.64
CA PHE A 64 2.19 9.37 15.85
C PHE A 64 3.65 9.84 15.99
N SER A 65 4.37 9.18 16.89
CA SER A 65 5.83 9.26 16.91
C SER A 65 6.44 8.64 15.65
N ASP A 66 7.67 9.03 15.30
CA ASP A 66 8.40 8.47 14.15
C ASP A 66 8.48 6.93 14.22
N ALA A 67 8.72 6.40 15.42
CA ALA A 67 8.75 4.96 15.66
C ALA A 67 7.41 4.29 15.34
N GLN A 68 6.29 4.87 15.76
CA GLN A 68 4.95 4.34 15.45
C GLN A 68 4.63 4.40 13.96
N ALA A 69 5.02 5.48 13.27
CA ALA A 69 4.83 5.61 11.83
C ALA A 69 5.65 4.55 11.07
N ILE A 70 6.92 4.36 11.44
CA ILE A 70 7.79 3.34 10.84
C ILE A 70 7.22 1.94 11.10
N LEU A 71 6.83 1.63 12.34
CA LEU A 71 6.23 0.34 12.68
C LEU A 71 4.96 0.07 11.85
N GLY A 72 4.05 1.03 11.75
CA GLY A 72 2.84 0.88 10.95
C GLY A 72 3.14 0.65 9.46
N VAL A 73 4.12 1.37 8.92
CA VAL A 73 4.62 1.18 7.56
C VAL A 73 5.21 -0.22 7.36
N THR A 74 6.07 -0.68 8.28
CA THR A 74 6.70 -2.00 8.19
C THR A 74 5.67 -3.12 8.29
N VAL A 75 4.73 -3.04 9.24
CA VAL A 75 3.63 -4.00 9.37
C VAL A 75 2.80 -4.07 8.09
N ALA A 76 2.49 -2.92 7.50
CA ALA A 76 1.75 -2.89 6.23
C ALA A 76 2.49 -3.63 5.11
N HIS A 77 3.80 -3.42 4.98
CA HIS A 77 4.63 -4.15 4.01
C HIS A 77 4.65 -5.66 4.30
N THR A 78 4.82 -6.07 5.55
CA THR A 78 4.83 -7.49 5.92
C THR A 78 3.49 -8.16 5.58
N VAL A 79 2.37 -7.52 5.93
CA VAL A 79 1.02 -8.01 5.58
C VAL A 79 0.84 -8.10 4.06
N GLY A 80 1.31 -7.08 3.34
CA GLY A 80 1.27 -7.06 1.88
C GLY A 80 2.08 -8.19 1.24
N LEU A 81 3.29 -8.46 1.73
CA LEU A 81 4.12 -9.57 1.26
C LEU A 81 3.50 -10.93 1.58
N VAL A 82 2.91 -11.10 2.76
CA VAL A 82 2.18 -12.33 3.13
C VAL A 82 0.99 -12.56 2.20
N ALA A 83 0.25 -11.50 1.87
CA ALA A 83 -0.85 -11.59 0.91
C ALA A 83 -0.34 -11.99 -0.48
N ILE A 84 0.72 -11.34 -0.99
CA ILE A 84 1.30 -11.72 -2.29
C ILE A 84 1.78 -13.17 -2.28
N TYR A 85 2.45 -13.62 -1.22
CA TYR A 85 2.87 -15.01 -1.08
C TYR A 85 1.68 -15.98 -1.21
N ARG A 86 0.58 -15.72 -0.51
CA ARG A 86 -0.65 -16.52 -0.60
C ARG A 86 -1.36 -16.47 -1.96
N SER A 87 -0.97 -15.56 -2.86
CA SER A 87 -1.46 -15.59 -4.23
C SER A 87 -0.72 -16.61 -5.12
N PHE A 88 0.34 -17.25 -4.63
CA PHE A 88 1.05 -18.30 -5.35
C PHE A 88 0.74 -19.71 -4.85
N ASP A 89 0.11 -19.83 -3.68
CA ASP A 89 -0.46 -21.09 -3.15
C ASP A 89 -1.78 -21.42 -3.86
#